data_AF-A0A937N391-F1
#
_entry.id   AF-A0A937N391-F1
#
_cell.length_a   1.000
_cell.length_b   1.000
_cell.length_c   1.000
_cell.angle_alpha   90.00
_cell.angle_beta   90.00
_cell.angle_gamma   90.00
#
_symmetry.space_group_name_H-M   'P 1'
#
loop_
_entity.id
_entity.type
_entity.pdbx_description
1 polymer ?
#
loop_
_entity_poly.entity_id
_entity_poly.type
_entity_poly.pdbx_seq_one_letter_code
_entity_poly.pdbx_strand_id
1 'polypeptide(L)'
;MMLRTVSFLLLLVSNFILAGGQVSWCAAAEPEDGVTEPVAQPSKTKPELSPELLGLRDRVRECLAYYYRRYENAAYRTPWEIMHTLIAFGVDTDVESRGRKVNAIGWLCWNRLCGGYRLFGAEDGKLEPRVGYGVQGHDGQFLSLLALSRVPADYTMKANGHEFTVADLVEYEKQTCMPETELSFKLLALVHYLDSDASWKNQHGQDWDIPRLIREELAQPVIGGTCGGTHRMMGFSYAVREREKRGEPFEGEWRRAKKYVDDYHEYTFKLQNPDGSFSTNWFRRRGNRGGIEHRLNTTGHTLEWLALSLPDEELRDPRVVKSVDYLTRLLDNNRSYDWGFGARGHALHALAIYDMRVFGSKPGRRPFLRPDQQPETDEVAAQ
;
A
#
# COMPACT_ATOMS: atom_id res chain seq x y z
N MET A 1 -64.05 8.30 17.39
CA MET A 1 -65.44 8.75 17.23
C MET A 1 -65.42 10.12 16.58
N MET A 2 -65.97 10.22 15.36
CA MET A 2 -66.45 11.39 14.59
C MET A 2 -65.49 12.58 14.30
N LEU A 3 -65.06 12.80 13.04
CA LEU A 3 -65.73 13.52 11.90
C LEU A 3 -65.78 15.07 12.13
N ARG A 4 -65.51 16.01 11.21
CA ARG A 4 -65.63 16.10 9.73
C ARG A 4 -64.98 17.41 9.18
N THR A 5 -64.48 17.32 7.95
CA THR A 5 -64.41 18.26 6.78
C THR A 5 -65.01 19.69 6.81
N VAL A 6 -64.46 20.62 5.99
CA VAL A 6 -65.04 21.15 4.71
C VAL A 6 -64.16 22.27 4.07
N SER A 7 -63.98 22.19 2.75
CA SER A 7 -63.37 23.16 1.81
C SER A 7 -64.31 24.33 1.44
N PHE A 8 -63.78 25.45 0.94
CA PHE A 8 -64.44 26.18 -0.17
C PHE A 8 -63.47 27.02 -1.01
N LEU A 9 -63.74 27.00 -2.31
CA LEU A 9 -63.05 27.56 -3.47
C LEU A 9 -63.81 28.79 -3.95
N LEU A 10 -63.16 29.83 -4.51
CA LEU A 10 -63.83 30.74 -5.45
C LEU A 10 -62.86 31.32 -6.49
N LEU A 11 -63.26 31.15 -7.76
CA LEU A 11 -62.63 31.58 -8.99
C LEU A 11 -62.84 33.08 -9.26
N LEU A 12 -61.94 33.67 -10.06
CA LEU A 12 -62.31 34.62 -11.12
C LEU A 12 -61.34 34.51 -12.31
N VAL A 13 -61.92 34.54 -13.51
CA VAL A 13 -61.35 34.28 -14.84
C VAL A 13 -61.43 35.56 -15.67
N SER A 14 -60.44 35.83 -16.54
CA SER A 14 -60.51 36.60 -17.82
C SER A 14 -59.16 36.46 -18.56
N ASN A 15 -59.00 35.70 -19.67
CA ASN A 15 -59.16 36.04 -21.12
C ASN A 15 -58.30 37.26 -21.59
N PHE A 16 -57.54 37.33 -22.70
CA PHE A 16 -57.35 36.49 -23.92
C PHE A 16 -56.26 37.12 -24.87
N ILE A 17 -55.59 36.31 -25.73
CA ILE A 17 -55.04 36.53 -27.13
C ILE A 17 -53.65 37.19 -27.44
N LEU A 18 -52.73 36.30 -27.88
CA LEU A 18 -51.80 36.21 -29.06
C LEU A 18 -51.24 37.41 -29.89
N ALA A 19 -49.93 37.31 -30.17
CA ALA A 19 -49.16 37.50 -31.44
C ALA A 19 -47.75 38.08 -31.11
N GLY A 20 -46.58 37.76 -31.66
CA GLY A 20 -46.11 37.01 -32.83
C GLY A 20 -44.87 37.76 -33.38
N GLY A 21 -43.70 37.11 -33.48
CA GLY A 21 -42.69 37.45 -34.51
C GLY A 21 -41.37 38.17 -34.13
N GLN A 22 -40.27 37.52 -34.56
CA GLN A 22 -39.02 38.04 -35.14
C GLN A 22 -37.72 38.12 -34.31
N VAL A 23 -36.67 37.65 -35.00
CA VAL A 23 -35.26 37.44 -34.66
C VAL A 23 -34.45 38.56 -35.35
N SER A 24 -33.40 39.12 -34.73
CA SER A 24 -32.07 39.37 -35.35
C SER A 24 -31.10 40.23 -34.50
N TRP A 25 -29.96 39.61 -34.14
CA TRP A 25 -28.54 40.02 -34.12
C TRP A 25 -28.01 41.43 -33.70
N CYS A 26 -27.02 41.35 -32.79
CA CYS A 26 -25.75 42.11 -32.61
C CYS A 26 -25.74 43.61 -32.24
N ALA A 27 -25.16 43.94 -31.07
CA ALA A 27 -23.77 44.46 -30.97
C ALA A 27 -23.33 44.76 -29.51
N ALA A 28 -22.10 44.34 -29.24
CA ALA A 28 -21.09 44.65 -28.19
C ALA A 28 -21.37 45.67 -27.07
N ALA A 29 -21.01 45.25 -25.84
CA ALA A 29 -20.38 46.07 -24.82
C ALA A 29 -19.45 45.21 -23.92
N GLU A 30 -18.16 45.53 -23.88
CA GLU A 30 -17.21 45.21 -22.80
C GLU A 30 -16.98 46.51 -21.97
N PRO A 31 -16.30 46.56 -20.79
CA PRO A 31 -15.41 45.56 -20.15
C PRO A 31 -15.50 45.39 -18.60
N GLU A 32 -14.74 44.39 -18.14
CA GLU A 32 -13.93 44.24 -16.90
C GLU A 32 -14.53 44.34 -15.49
N ASP A 33 -14.43 43.21 -14.76
CA ASP A 33 -13.80 43.18 -13.43
C ASP A 33 -13.17 41.81 -13.14
N GLY A 34 -11.99 41.84 -12.52
CA GLY A 34 -10.94 40.81 -12.55
C GLY A 34 -11.26 39.48 -11.88
N VAL A 35 -10.97 38.39 -12.61
CA VAL A 35 -10.76 37.06 -12.05
C VAL A 35 -9.27 36.90 -11.79
N THR A 36 -8.86 36.98 -10.52
CA THR A 36 -7.51 36.56 -10.12
C THR A 36 -7.39 35.05 -10.26
N GLU A 37 -6.66 34.60 -11.27
CA GLU A 37 -6.26 33.21 -11.42
C GLU A 37 -5.48 32.73 -10.18
N PRO A 38 -5.71 31.50 -9.70
CA PRO A 38 -4.92 30.96 -8.61
C PRO A 38 -3.47 30.79 -9.09
N VAL A 39 -2.56 31.51 -8.43
CA VAL A 39 -1.12 31.39 -8.62
C VAL A 39 -0.72 29.92 -8.44
N ALA A 40 -0.35 29.28 -9.53
CA ALA A 40 0.23 27.94 -9.52
C ALA A 40 1.47 27.98 -8.62
N GLN A 41 1.42 27.24 -7.52
CA GLN A 41 2.62 27.04 -6.70
C GLN A 41 3.68 26.36 -7.56
N PRO A 42 4.94 26.86 -7.57
CA PRO A 42 6.00 26.23 -8.34
C PRO A 42 6.16 24.79 -7.86
N SER A 43 5.98 23.85 -8.80
CA SER A 43 6.38 22.45 -8.63
C SER A 43 7.83 22.44 -8.14
N LYS A 44 8.07 21.97 -6.91
CA LYS A 44 9.42 21.71 -6.42
C LYS A 44 10.01 20.61 -7.30
N THR A 45 10.78 20.99 -8.32
CA THR A 45 11.59 20.04 -9.10
C THR A 45 12.44 19.24 -8.12
N LYS A 46 12.28 17.91 -8.13
CA LYS A 46 13.09 17.03 -7.27
C LYS A 46 14.56 17.31 -7.58
N PRO A 47 15.43 17.51 -6.57
CA PRO A 47 16.83 17.81 -6.82
C PRO A 47 17.47 16.70 -7.66
N GLU A 48 18.40 17.05 -8.54
CA GLU A 48 19.17 16.07 -9.31
C GLU A 48 19.88 15.07 -8.38
N LEU A 49 20.13 13.86 -8.90
CA LEU A 49 20.83 12.81 -8.16
C LEU A 49 22.34 13.03 -8.23
N SER A 50 23.03 12.89 -7.09
CA SER A 50 24.50 12.92 -7.07
C SER A 50 25.09 11.69 -7.79
N PRO A 51 26.36 11.75 -8.25
CA PRO A 51 27.04 10.60 -8.85
C PRO A 51 27.01 9.34 -7.95
N GLU A 52 27.13 9.50 -6.63
CA GLU A 52 27.07 8.41 -5.66
C GLU A 52 25.68 7.76 -5.63
N LEU A 53 24.62 8.58 -5.69
CA LEU A 53 23.24 8.08 -5.75
C LEU A 53 22.92 7.41 -7.09
N LEU A 54 23.49 7.89 -8.20
CA LEU A 54 23.39 7.22 -9.50
C LEU A 54 24.08 5.85 -9.46
N GLY A 55 25.28 5.77 -8.88
CA GLY A 55 25.96 4.49 -8.69
C GLY A 55 25.20 3.53 -7.78
N LEU A 56 24.57 4.03 -6.71
CA LEU A 56 23.71 3.21 -5.85
C LEU A 56 22.46 2.73 -6.59
N ARG A 57 21.80 3.59 -7.37
CA ARG A 57 20.64 3.23 -8.20
C ARG A 57 20.94 2.05 -9.09
N ASP A 58 22.08 2.08 -9.77
CA ASP A 58 22.43 1.04 -10.74
C ASP A 58 22.66 -0.30 -10.03
N ARG A 59 23.35 -0.31 -8.87
CA ARG A 59 23.50 -1.52 -8.04
C ARG A 59 22.17 -2.05 -7.49
N VAL A 60 21.31 -1.16 -6.98
CA VAL A 60 19.97 -1.53 -6.49
C VAL A 60 19.16 -2.20 -7.59
N ARG A 61 19.15 -1.63 -8.79
CA ARG A 61 18.42 -2.17 -9.94
C ARG A 61 19.00 -3.49 -10.42
N GLU A 62 20.33 -3.66 -10.41
CA GLU A 62 20.96 -4.94 -10.74
C GLU A 62 20.58 -6.03 -9.73
N CYS A 63 20.64 -5.72 -8.42
CA CYS A 63 20.22 -6.62 -7.35
C CYS A 63 18.74 -7.02 -7.52
N LEU A 64 17.84 -6.05 -7.71
CA LEU A 64 16.41 -6.32 -7.95
C LEU A 64 16.20 -7.20 -9.20
N ALA A 65 16.91 -6.90 -10.30
CA ALA A 65 16.84 -7.69 -11.53
C ALA A 65 17.30 -9.14 -11.33
N TYR A 66 18.35 -9.36 -10.53
CA TYR A 66 18.86 -10.69 -10.21
C TYR A 66 17.78 -11.55 -9.56
N TYR A 67 17.09 -11.03 -8.55
CA TYR A 67 16.04 -11.78 -7.84
C TYR A 67 14.75 -11.88 -8.64
N TYR A 68 14.36 -10.83 -9.38
CA TYR A 68 13.17 -10.82 -10.21
C TYR A 68 13.18 -11.94 -11.28
N ARG A 69 14.35 -12.23 -11.88
CA ARG A 69 14.48 -13.26 -12.93
C ARG A 69 14.42 -14.70 -12.40
N ARG A 70 14.38 -14.90 -11.08
CA ARG A 70 14.33 -16.21 -10.43
C ARG A 70 12.93 -16.46 -9.92
N TYR A 71 12.08 -16.92 -10.82
CA TYR A 71 10.68 -17.18 -10.53
C TYR A 71 10.53 -18.30 -9.50
N GLU A 72 9.61 -18.10 -8.57
CA GLU A 72 9.15 -19.15 -7.70
C GLU A 72 8.15 -20.05 -8.42
N ASN A 73 8.17 -21.34 -8.11
CA ASN A 73 7.25 -22.30 -8.72
C ASN A 73 6.07 -22.59 -7.79
N ALA A 74 4.87 -22.21 -8.22
CA ALA A 74 3.64 -22.36 -7.45
C ALA A 74 3.28 -23.83 -7.15
N ALA A 75 3.80 -24.81 -7.90
CA ALA A 75 3.58 -26.21 -7.55
C ALA A 75 4.29 -26.62 -6.24
N TYR A 76 5.40 -25.95 -5.89
CA TYR A 76 6.22 -26.27 -4.74
C TYR A 76 6.17 -25.23 -3.62
N ARG A 77 5.68 -24.02 -3.92
CA ARG A 77 5.56 -22.91 -2.98
C ARG A 77 4.14 -22.75 -2.48
N THR A 78 4.00 -22.63 -1.18
CA THR A 78 2.77 -22.30 -0.46
C THR A 78 2.29 -20.87 -0.78
N PRO A 79 1.00 -20.54 -0.59
CA PRO A 79 0.53 -19.16 -0.72
C PRO A 79 1.35 -18.15 0.08
N TRP A 80 1.78 -18.50 1.30
CA TRP A 80 2.66 -17.66 2.12
C TRP A 80 3.96 -17.30 1.39
N GLU A 81 4.65 -18.28 0.83
CA GLU A 81 5.92 -18.06 0.11
C GLU A 81 5.70 -17.24 -1.18
N ILE A 82 4.60 -17.50 -1.90
CA ILE A 82 4.23 -16.70 -3.08
C ILE A 82 3.90 -15.26 -2.69
N MET A 83 3.19 -15.03 -1.59
CA MET A 83 2.90 -13.70 -1.05
C MET A 83 4.19 -12.93 -0.71
N HIS A 84 5.22 -13.60 -0.18
CA HIS A 84 6.52 -12.95 0.10
C HIS A 84 7.40 -12.76 -1.13
N THR A 85 7.03 -13.35 -2.28
CA THR A 85 7.61 -12.99 -3.58
C THR A 85 6.84 -11.82 -4.20
N LEU A 86 5.51 -11.85 -4.04
CA LEU A 86 4.59 -10.79 -4.45
C LEU A 86 4.92 -9.46 -3.79
N ILE A 87 5.18 -9.44 -2.47
CA ILE A 87 5.45 -8.21 -1.73
C ILE A 87 6.56 -7.36 -2.37
N ALA A 88 7.60 -7.98 -2.93
CA ALA A 88 8.76 -7.29 -3.48
C ALA A 88 8.46 -6.53 -4.79
N PHE A 89 7.70 -7.14 -5.70
CA PHE A 89 7.52 -6.60 -7.06
C PHE A 89 6.06 -6.25 -7.39
N GLY A 90 5.11 -6.59 -6.52
CA GLY A 90 3.69 -6.27 -6.65
C GLY A 90 3.08 -6.87 -7.92
N VAL A 91 2.40 -6.03 -8.71
CA VAL A 91 1.75 -6.43 -9.97
C VAL A 91 2.70 -7.05 -11.01
N ASP A 92 4.01 -6.82 -10.90
CA ASP A 92 5.02 -7.36 -11.80
C ASP A 92 5.39 -8.82 -11.48
N THR A 93 4.99 -9.35 -10.32
CA THR A 93 5.43 -10.67 -9.90
C THR A 93 4.76 -11.77 -10.74
N ASP A 94 5.58 -12.52 -11.46
CA ASP A 94 5.19 -13.79 -12.06
C ASP A 94 5.65 -14.97 -11.20
N VAL A 95 4.91 -16.07 -11.29
CA VAL A 95 5.29 -17.38 -10.76
C VAL A 95 5.24 -18.42 -11.87
N GLU A 96 6.01 -19.49 -11.73
CA GLU A 96 5.96 -20.62 -12.64
C GLU A 96 4.90 -21.62 -12.20
N SER A 97 4.12 -22.13 -13.16
CA SER A 97 3.27 -23.29 -12.97
C SER A 97 3.18 -24.09 -14.26
N ARG A 98 3.50 -25.39 -14.19
CA ARG A 98 3.45 -26.33 -15.34
C ARG A 98 4.18 -25.81 -16.58
N GLY A 99 5.37 -25.23 -16.39
CA GLY A 99 6.20 -24.70 -17.47
C GLY A 99 5.69 -23.39 -18.08
N ARG A 100 4.72 -22.71 -17.45
CA ARG A 100 4.21 -21.41 -17.87
C ARG A 100 4.42 -20.36 -16.78
N LYS A 101 4.69 -19.13 -17.19
CA LYS A 101 4.66 -17.95 -16.30
C LYS A 101 3.25 -17.42 -16.20
N VAL A 102 2.82 -17.14 -14.98
CA VAL A 102 1.50 -16.60 -14.66
C VAL A 102 1.65 -15.54 -13.58
N ASN A 103 0.84 -14.50 -13.64
CA ASN A 103 0.87 -13.44 -12.65
C ASN A 103 0.51 -13.96 -11.25
N ALA A 104 1.29 -13.60 -10.23
CA ALA A 104 1.12 -14.09 -8.86
C ALA A 104 -0.17 -13.61 -8.20
N ILE A 105 -0.55 -12.33 -8.40
CA ILE A 105 -1.82 -11.78 -7.89
C ILE A 105 -2.98 -12.55 -8.52
N GLY A 106 -2.98 -12.67 -9.85
CA GLY A 106 -4.00 -13.42 -10.57
C GLY A 106 -4.08 -14.89 -10.12
N TRP A 107 -2.93 -15.54 -9.90
CA TRP A 107 -2.87 -16.93 -9.43
C TRP A 107 -3.52 -17.10 -8.04
N LEU A 108 -3.20 -16.21 -7.10
CA LEU A 108 -3.76 -16.22 -5.75
C LEU A 108 -5.24 -15.81 -5.73
N CYS A 109 -5.65 -14.77 -6.47
CA CYS A 109 -7.05 -14.35 -6.57
C CYS A 109 -7.95 -15.40 -7.23
N TRP A 110 -7.44 -16.18 -8.20
CA TRP A 110 -8.14 -17.35 -8.76
C TRP A 110 -8.06 -18.58 -7.86
N ASN A 111 -7.52 -18.40 -6.65
CA ASN A 111 -7.34 -19.38 -5.58
C ASN A 111 -6.76 -20.68 -6.08
N ARG A 112 -5.76 -20.58 -6.97
CA ARG A 112 -5.07 -21.73 -7.55
C ARG A 112 -4.24 -22.43 -6.48
N LEU A 113 -3.91 -23.69 -6.74
CA LEU A 113 -3.08 -24.47 -5.82
C LEU A 113 -1.67 -23.89 -5.76
N CYS A 114 -1.18 -23.75 -4.54
CA CYS A 114 0.18 -23.33 -4.21
C CYS A 114 0.76 -24.34 -3.21
N GLY A 115 1.71 -25.18 -3.61
CA GLY A 115 2.34 -26.14 -2.70
C GLY A 115 1.35 -27.09 -2.00
N GLY A 116 0.21 -27.40 -2.64
CA GLY A 116 -0.87 -28.20 -2.07
C GLY A 116 -1.94 -27.41 -1.28
N TYR A 117 -1.73 -26.11 -1.07
CA TYR A 117 -2.65 -25.24 -0.34
C TYR A 117 -3.49 -24.36 -1.27
N ARG A 118 -4.61 -23.87 -0.73
CA ARG A 118 -5.44 -22.79 -1.30
C ARG A 118 -5.58 -21.71 -0.25
N LEU A 119 -5.50 -20.45 -0.67
CA LEU A 119 -5.54 -19.29 0.22
C LEU A 119 -6.97 -19.03 0.76
N PHE A 120 -7.99 -19.35 -0.04
CA PHE A 120 -9.38 -19.09 0.31
C PHE A 120 -10.20 -20.37 0.40
N GLY A 121 -11.13 -20.40 1.34
CA GLY A 121 -12.36 -21.17 1.29
C GLY A 121 -13.54 -20.30 0.88
N ALA A 122 -14.71 -20.91 0.86
CA ALA A 122 -15.99 -20.21 0.88
C ALA A 122 -17.00 -21.05 1.66
N GLU A 123 -17.73 -20.42 2.57
CA GLU A 123 -18.77 -21.01 3.41
C GLU A 123 -20.00 -20.09 3.35
N ASP A 124 -21.20 -20.68 3.21
CA ASP A 124 -22.47 -19.95 3.11
C ASP A 124 -22.48 -18.80 2.09
N GLY A 125 -21.78 -19.00 0.97
CA GLY A 125 -21.67 -18.00 -0.10
C GLY A 125 -20.79 -16.81 0.23
N LYS A 126 -20.00 -16.85 1.31
CA LYS A 126 -19.04 -15.81 1.70
C LYS A 126 -17.61 -16.28 1.48
N LEU A 127 -16.76 -15.37 1.03
CA LEU A 127 -15.32 -15.60 0.90
C LEU A 127 -14.70 -15.75 2.29
N GLU A 128 -13.86 -16.76 2.47
CA GLU A 128 -13.16 -17.00 3.74
C GLU A 128 -11.64 -17.16 3.51
N PRO A 129 -10.84 -16.13 3.81
CA PRO A 129 -9.39 -16.22 3.86
C PRO A 129 -8.91 -17.16 4.95
N ARG A 130 -7.99 -18.07 4.62
CA ARG A 130 -7.42 -19.01 5.60
C ARG A 130 -6.17 -18.41 6.25
N VAL A 131 -6.06 -18.53 7.56
CA VAL A 131 -4.91 -18.09 8.35
C VAL A 131 -4.19 -19.29 8.95
N GLY A 132 -2.86 -19.31 8.89
CA GLY A 132 -2.03 -20.38 9.45
C GLY A 132 -0.91 -20.84 8.52
N TYR A 133 -0.37 -22.02 8.80
CA TYR A 133 0.79 -22.56 8.07
C TYR A 133 0.51 -22.68 6.57
N GLY A 134 1.43 -22.15 5.76
CA GLY A 134 1.36 -22.18 4.30
C GLY A 134 0.40 -21.17 3.66
N VAL A 135 -0.56 -20.61 4.39
CA VAL A 135 -1.49 -19.58 3.88
C VAL A 135 -1.08 -18.19 4.41
N GLN A 136 -1.98 -17.23 4.58
CA GLN A 136 -1.58 -15.99 5.24
C GLN A 136 -1.26 -16.25 6.73
N GLY A 137 -0.22 -15.58 7.24
CA GLY A 137 0.20 -15.69 8.64
C GLY A 137 -0.60 -14.80 9.58
N HIS A 138 -1.31 -13.81 9.04
CA HIS A 138 -2.05 -12.79 9.79
C HIS A 138 -3.37 -12.48 9.09
N ASP A 139 -4.40 -12.08 9.84
CA ASP A 139 -5.64 -11.56 9.28
C ASP A 139 -5.38 -10.29 8.46
N GLY A 140 -6.06 -10.14 7.33
CA GLY A 140 -5.88 -9.00 6.42
C GLY A 140 -4.56 -8.98 5.63
N GLN A 141 -3.64 -9.94 5.84
CA GLN A 141 -2.32 -9.90 5.21
C GLN A 141 -2.43 -9.88 3.68
N PHE A 142 -3.22 -10.76 3.08
CA PHE A 142 -3.34 -10.77 1.62
C PHE A 142 -4.03 -9.50 1.10
N LEU A 143 -5.09 -9.03 1.76
CA LEU A 143 -5.75 -7.78 1.38
C LEU A 143 -4.79 -6.58 1.43
N SER A 144 -3.89 -6.55 2.41
CA SER A 144 -2.85 -5.52 2.53
C SER A 144 -1.86 -5.56 1.35
N LEU A 145 -1.50 -6.74 0.84
CA LEU A 145 -0.64 -6.87 -0.34
C LEU A 145 -1.34 -6.39 -1.61
N LEU A 146 -2.65 -6.65 -1.73
CA LEU A 146 -3.47 -6.11 -2.82
C LEU A 146 -3.52 -4.58 -2.76
N ALA A 147 -3.70 -4.00 -1.57
CA ALA A 147 -3.68 -2.56 -1.35
C ALA A 147 -2.32 -1.92 -1.69
N LEU A 148 -1.21 -2.53 -1.25
CA LEU A 148 0.14 -2.10 -1.63
C LEU A 148 0.39 -2.19 -3.14
N SER A 149 -0.23 -3.17 -3.79
CA SER A 149 -0.19 -3.37 -5.24
C SER A 149 -1.24 -2.55 -6.01
N ARG A 150 -2.10 -1.79 -5.31
CA ARG A 150 -3.20 -0.99 -5.87
C ARG A 150 -4.17 -1.80 -6.75
N VAL A 151 -4.46 -3.02 -6.35
CA VAL A 151 -5.49 -3.84 -7.01
C VAL A 151 -6.86 -3.23 -6.70
N PRO A 152 -7.73 -2.99 -7.70
CA PRO A 152 -9.00 -2.31 -7.46
C PRO A 152 -9.98 -3.24 -6.73
N ALA A 153 -10.94 -2.64 -6.02
CA ALA A 153 -11.94 -3.37 -5.22
C ALA A 153 -12.84 -4.29 -6.06
N ASP A 154 -13.06 -3.98 -7.34
CA ASP A 154 -13.86 -4.79 -8.27
C ASP A 154 -13.08 -5.94 -8.93
N TYR A 155 -11.78 -6.10 -8.63
CA TYR A 155 -10.96 -7.15 -9.20
C TYR A 155 -11.48 -8.55 -8.81
N THR A 156 -11.67 -9.41 -9.80
CA THR A 156 -12.29 -10.73 -9.60
C THR A 156 -11.42 -11.67 -8.76
N MET A 157 -12.09 -12.39 -7.87
CA MET A 157 -11.56 -13.47 -7.06
C MET A 157 -12.43 -14.73 -7.23
N LYS A 158 -11.89 -15.91 -6.93
CA LYS A 158 -12.63 -17.17 -6.97
C LYS A 158 -12.34 -18.02 -5.74
N ALA A 159 -13.34 -18.64 -5.15
CA ALA A 159 -13.14 -19.64 -4.11
C ALA A 159 -14.24 -20.71 -4.16
N ASN A 160 -13.86 -21.98 -3.99
CA ASN A 160 -14.79 -23.14 -4.03
C ASN A 160 -15.78 -23.14 -5.22
N GLY A 161 -15.39 -22.62 -6.38
CA GLY A 161 -16.24 -22.56 -7.58
C GLY A 161 -17.15 -21.33 -7.66
N HIS A 162 -17.19 -20.50 -6.63
CA HIS A 162 -17.90 -19.22 -6.61
C HIS A 162 -16.99 -18.07 -7.05
N GLU A 163 -17.61 -17.03 -7.61
CA GLU A 163 -16.94 -15.78 -7.97
C GLU A 163 -17.18 -14.73 -6.89
N PHE A 164 -16.13 -13.98 -6.58
CA PHE A 164 -16.07 -12.90 -5.60
C PHE A 164 -15.26 -11.74 -6.21
N THR A 165 -15.08 -10.70 -5.42
CA THR A 165 -14.26 -9.53 -5.72
C THR A 165 -13.36 -9.20 -4.54
N VAL A 166 -12.41 -8.29 -4.74
CA VAL A 166 -11.62 -7.73 -3.63
C VAL A 166 -12.52 -6.99 -2.62
N ALA A 167 -13.65 -6.42 -3.04
CA ALA A 167 -14.63 -5.82 -2.15
C ALA A 167 -15.25 -6.85 -1.19
N ASP A 168 -15.49 -8.09 -1.63
CA ASP A 168 -15.95 -9.17 -0.74
C ASP A 168 -14.90 -9.50 0.33
N LEU A 169 -13.61 -9.46 -0.03
CA LEU A 169 -12.52 -9.59 0.93
C LEU A 169 -12.48 -8.40 1.91
N VAL A 170 -12.70 -7.16 1.43
CA VAL A 170 -12.84 -5.98 2.31
C VAL A 170 -13.97 -6.17 3.31
N GLU A 171 -15.14 -6.65 2.88
CA GLU A 171 -16.26 -6.92 3.78
C GLU A 171 -15.96 -8.02 4.81
N TYR A 172 -15.25 -9.09 4.42
CA TYR A 172 -14.79 -10.10 5.36
C TYR A 172 -13.86 -9.49 6.42
N GLU A 173 -12.88 -8.69 6.00
CA GLU A 173 -11.90 -8.11 6.92
C GLU A 173 -12.53 -7.09 7.88
N LYS A 174 -13.56 -6.34 7.42
CA LYS A 174 -14.42 -5.49 8.26
C LYS A 174 -15.18 -6.30 9.32
N GLN A 175 -15.83 -7.39 8.90
CA GLN A 175 -16.64 -8.24 9.79
C GLN A 175 -15.81 -8.92 10.88
N THR A 176 -14.53 -9.18 10.62
CA THR A 176 -13.62 -9.88 11.53
C THR A 176 -12.71 -8.92 12.33
N CYS A 177 -13.00 -7.62 12.34
CA CYS A 177 -12.34 -6.68 13.25
C CYS A 177 -12.72 -7.00 14.70
N MET A 178 -11.71 -7.21 15.56
CA MET A 178 -11.86 -7.57 16.97
C MET A 178 -10.98 -6.68 17.85
N PRO A 179 -11.43 -6.29 19.05
CA PRO A 179 -10.56 -5.63 20.02
C PRO A 179 -9.46 -6.60 20.46
N GLU A 180 -8.34 -6.05 20.94
CA GLU A 180 -7.23 -6.83 21.52
C GLU A 180 -6.56 -7.84 20.56
N THR A 181 -6.78 -7.72 19.25
CA THR A 181 -6.07 -8.50 18.23
C THR A 181 -5.07 -7.62 17.47
N GLU A 182 -4.23 -8.25 16.64
CA GLU A 182 -3.39 -7.51 15.70
C GLU A 182 -4.26 -7.01 14.53
N LEU A 183 -4.36 -5.69 14.39
CA LEU A 183 -5.15 -5.04 13.34
C LEU A 183 -4.25 -4.36 12.30
N SER A 184 -2.92 -4.50 12.39
CA SER A 184 -1.94 -3.80 11.54
C SER A 184 -2.24 -3.91 10.03
N PHE A 185 -2.48 -5.13 9.54
CA PHE A 185 -2.73 -5.39 8.12
C PHE A 185 -4.14 -4.95 7.69
N LYS A 186 -5.14 -5.15 8.56
CA LYS A 186 -6.50 -4.63 8.35
C LYS A 186 -6.49 -3.10 8.29
N LEU A 187 -5.76 -2.41 9.16
CA LEU A 187 -5.64 -0.95 9.13
C LEU A 187 -5.06 -0.48 7.80
N LEU A 188 -3.98 -1.11 7.32
CA LEU A 188 -3.39 -0.78 6.02
C LEU A 188 -4.42 -0.95 4.90
N ALA A 189 -5.05 -2.11 4.84
CA ALA A 189 -6.01 -2.46 3.80
C ALA A 189 -7.26 -1.58 3.84
N LEU A 190 -7.89 -1.44 5.00
CA LEU A 190 -9.16 -0.74 5.14
C LEU A 190 -9.00 0.76 4.89
N VAL A 191 -7.88 1.38 5.29
CA VAL A 191 -7.62 2.79 4.90
C VAL A 191 -7.42 2.94 3.39
N HIS A 192 -6.88 1.93 2.71
CA HIS A 192 -6.75 1.95 1.26
C HIS A 192 -8.12 1.91 0.55
N TYR A 193 -9.00 1.00 0.97
CA TYR A 193 -10.26 0.74 0.27
C TYR A 193 -11.46 1.56 0.77
N LEU A 194 -11.38 2.14 1.95
CA LEU A 194 -12.47 2.90 2.56
C LEU A 194 -12.12 4.39 2.69
N ASP A 195 -13.18 5.20 2.70
CA ASP A 195 -13.11 6.60 3.08
C ASP A 195 -12.78 6.74 4.57
N SER A 196 -12.19 7.86 4.95
CA SER A 196 -11.71 8.10 6.33
C SER A 196 -12.84 8.18 7.37
N ASP A 197 -14.06 8.45 6.94
CA ASP A 197 -15.28 8.52 7.76
C ASP A 197 -16.15 7.25 7.67
N ALA A 198 -15.66 6.21 6.98
CA ALA A 198 -16.35 4.93 6.88
C ALA A 198 -16.59 4.32 8.27
N SER A 199 -17.81 3.82 8.46
CA SER A 199 -18.22 3.08 9.65
C SER A 199 -18.91 1.77 9.28
N TRP A 200 -18.76 0.76 10.12
CA TRP A 200 -19.35 -0.56 9.90
C TRP A 200 -19.63 -1.28 11.22
N LYS A 201 -20.39 -2.39 11.13
CA LYS A 201 -20.54 -3.33 12.23
C LYS A 201 -19.71 -4.57 11.96
N ASN A 202 -19.00 -5.06 12.98
CA ASN A 202 -18.36 -6.37 12.90
C ASN A 202 -19.38 -7.50 13.08
N GLN A 203 -18.93 -8.76 12.98
CA GLN A 203 -19.78 -9.94 13.15
C GLN A 203 -20.43 -10.06 14.53
N HIS A 204 -19.93 -9.35 15.54
CA HIS A 204 -20.49 -9.28 16.89
C HIS A 204 -21.41 -8.05 17.09
N GLY A 205 -21.71 -7.31 16.03
CA GLY A 205 -22.58 -6.12 16.07
C GLY A 205 -21.94 -4.86 16.64
N GLN A 206 -20.64 -4.88 16.95
CA GLN A 206 -19.90 -3.75 17.48
C GLN A 206 -19.66 -2.71 16.39
N ASP A 207 -19.78 -1.42 16.73
CA ASP A 207 -19.50 -0.31 15.81
C ASP A 207 -18.00 -0.08 15.65
N TRP A 208 -17.55 -0.05 14.41
CA TRP A 208 -16.16 0.20 14.03
C TRP A 208 -16.07 1.36 13.05
N ASP A 209 -14.98 2.09 13.16
CA ASP A 209 -14.52 3.12 12.23
C ASP A 209 -12.98 3.09 12.19
N ILE A 210 -12.38 3.83 11.27
CA ILE A 210 -10.91 3.90 11.18
C ILE A 210 -10.28 4.48 12.46
N PRO A 211 -10.79 5.56 13.08
CA PRO A 211 -10.29 6.03 14.37
C PRO A 211 -10.24 4.95 15.46
N ARG A 212 -11.25 4.09 15.56
CA ARG A 212 -11.26 2.97 16.50
C ARG A 212 -10.22 1.93 16.15
N LEU A 213 -10.06 1.54 14.87
CA LEU A 213 -8.98 0.65 14.44
C LEU A 213 -7.61 1.17 14.91
N ILE A 214 -7.35 2.46 14.69
CA ILE A 214 -6.12 3.11 15.14
C ILE A 214 -5.97 3.04 16.65
N ARG A 215 -7.04 3.34 17.40
CA ARG A 215 -7.03 3.33 18.87
C ARG A 215 -6.71 1.95 19.44
N GLU A 216 -7.35 0.91 18.91
CA GLU A 216 -7.17 -0.48 19.32
C GLU A 216 -5.74 -0.95 19.00
N GLU A 217 -5.22 -0.60 17.82
CA GLU A 217 -3.85 -0.94 17.43
C GLU A 217 -2.80 -0.17 18.27
N LEU A 218 -3.07 1.09 18.65
CA LEU A 218 -2.21 1.90 19.52
C LEU A 218 -2.14 1.36 20.95
N ALA A 219 -3.17 0.62 21.39
CA ALA A 219 -3.17 -0.04 22.69
C ALA A 219 -2.22 -1.26 22.75
N GLN A 220 -1.76 -1.75 21.59
CA GLN A 220 -0.91 -2.94 21.50
C GLN A 220 0.60 -2.60 21.54
N PRO A 221 1.42 -3.37 22.26
CA PRO A 221 2.86 -3.10 22.40
C PRO A 221 3.64 -3.44 21.12
N VAL A 222 4.38 -2.47 20.57
CA VAL A 222 5.23 -2.71 19.37
C VAL A 222 6.38 -3.68 19.68
N ILE A 223 7.04 -3.51 20.83
CA ILE A 223 8.14 -4.38 21.24
C ILE A 223 7.60 -5.76 21.60
N GLY A 224 8.14 -6.80 20.98
CA GLY A 224 7.72 -8.19 21.19
C GLY A 224 6.71 -8.69 20.15
N GLY A 225 6.22 -7.82 19.27
CA GLY A 225 5.40 -8.20 18.12
C GLY A 225 6.15 -9.02 17.08
N THR A 226 5.39 -9.66 16.18
CA THR A 226 5.92 -10.37 15.01
C THR A 226 6.73 -9.42 14.12
N CYS A 227 7.79 -9.94 13.50
CA CYS A 227 8.76 -9.13 12.75
C CYS A 227 9.21 -7.86 13.51
N GLY A 228 9.36 -7.97 14.83
CA GLY A 228 9.79 -6.87 15.70
C GLY A 228 8.84 -5.69 15.81
N GLY A 229 7.59 -5.82 15.34
CA GLY A 229 6.58 -4.77 15.37
C GLY A 229 6.60 -3.83 14.15
N THR A 230 7.40 -4.10 13.12
CA THR A 230 7.44 -3.24 11.92
C THR A 230 6.14 -3.28 11.12
N HIS A 231 5.39 -4.38 11.15
CA HIS A 231 4.08 -4.46 10.48
C HIS A 231 3.07 -3.49 11.06
N ARG A 232 3.06 -3.31 12.39
CA ARG A 232 2.25 -2.28 13.04
C ARG A 232 2.64 -0.89 12.57
N MET A 233 3.95 -0.65 12.46
CA MET A 233 4.45 0.63 11.97
C MET A 233 4.10 0.87 10.50
N MET A 234 4.11 -0.18 9.68
CA MET A 234 3.62 -0.13 8.30
C MET A 234 2.14 0.24 8.24
N GLY A 235 1.28 -0.38 9.06
CA GLY A 235 -0.14 -0.07 9.14
C GLY A 235 -0.42 1.39 9.47
N PHE A 236 0.19 1.91 10.55
CA PHE A 236 0.05 3.32 10.92
C PHE A 236 0.61 4.27 9.86
N SER A 237 1.79 3.95 9.30
CA SER A 237 2.44 4.83 8.34
C SER A 237 1.65 4.92 7.04
N TYR A 238 1.10 3.79 6.57
CA TYR A 238 0.22 3.79 5.42
C TYR A 238 -1.02 4.65 5.69
N ALA A 239 -1.66 4.45 6.84
CA ALA A 239 -2.84 5.21 7.23
C ALA A 239 -2.56 6.73 7.26
N VAL A 240 -1.47 7.14 7.93
CA VAL A 240 -1.03 8.54 7.99
C VAL A 240 -0.79 9.10 6.60
N ARG A 241 -0.07 8.37 5.74
CA ARG A 241 0.28 8.86 4.41
C ARG A 241 -0.93 8.98 3.48
N GLU A 242 -1.87 8.04 3.52
CA GLU A 242 -3.10 8.17 2.72
C GLU A 242 -3.95 9.35 3.20
N ARG A 243 -4.04 9.57 4.52
CA ARG A 243 -4.73 10.74 5.07
C ARG A 243 -4.07 12.06 4.65
N GLU A 244 -2.74 12.11 4.67
CA GLU A 244 -1.98 13.28 4.21
C GLU A 244 -2.22 13.57 2.73
N LYS A 245 -2.22 12.54 1.87
CA LYS A 245 -2.54 12.70 0.44
C LYS A 245 -3.95 13.21 0.18
N ARG A 246 -4.91 12.84 1.04
CA ARG A 246 -6.30 13.33 0.98
C ARG A 246 -6.42 14.78 1.46
N GLY A 247 -5.36 15.36 2.04
CA GLY A 247 -5.38 16.72 2.58
C GLY A 247 -6.23 16.84 3.84
N GLU A 248 -6.49 15.74 4.53
CA GLU A 248 -7.36 15.70 5.70
C GLU A 248 -6.59 16.06 6.99
N PRO A 249 -7.25 16.72 7.96
CA PRO A 249 -6.59 17.14 9.19
C PRO A 249 -6.24 15.96 10.09
N PHE A 250 -5.11 16.06 10.78
CA PHE A 250 -4.70 15.10 11.82
C PHE A 250 -5.27 15.50 13.19
N GLU A 251 -6.41 14.92 13.53
CA GLU A 251 -7.12 15.11 14.80
C GLU A 251 -7.39 13.77 15.49
N GLY A 252 -7.63 13.81 16.81
CA GLY A 252 -7.92 12.61 17.60
C GLY A 252 -6.90 11.49 17.39
N GLU A 253 -7.40 10.31 17.05
CA GLU A 253 -6.60 9.09 16.83
C GLU A 253 -5.61 9.22 15.66
N TRP A 254 -5.98 9.97 14.62
CA TRP A 254 -5.08 10.24 13.49
C TRP A 254 -3.85 11.05 13.91
N ARG A 255 -4.04 12.06 14.77
CA ARG A 255 -2.92 12.82 15.34
C ARG A 255 -2.01 11.93 16.18
N ARG A 256 -2.61 11.05 16.99
CA ARG A 256 -1.87 10.09 17.82
C ARG A 256 -1.05 9.14 16.95
N ALA A 257 -1.64 8.57 15.90
CA ALA A 257 -0.94 7.71 14.95
C ALA A 257 0.22 8.43 14.25
N LYS A 258 0.00 9.67 13.77
CA LYS A 258 1.08 10.45 13.14
C LYS A 258 2.24 10.66 14.10
N LYS A 259 1.95 11.17 15.32
CA LYS A 259 2.98 11.37 16.34
C LYS A 259 3.72 10.05 16.65
N TYR A 260 2.99 8.94 16.74
CA TYR A 260 3.56 7.64 17.03
C TYR A 260 4.54 7.18 15.94
N VAL A 261 4.20 7.38 14.66
CA VAL A 261 5.10 7.10 13.53
C VAL A 261 6.34 8.00 13.57
N ASP A 262 6.15 9.31 13.75
CA ASP A 262 7.25 10.29 13.79
C ASP A 262 8.24 9.97 14.94
N ASP A 263 7.73 9.68 16.15
CA ASP A 263 8.56 9.31 17.31
C ASP A 263 9.39 8.05 17.03
N TYR A 264 8.80 7.06 16.35
CA TYR A 264 9.49 5.83 16.00
C TYR A 264 10.53 6.03 14.88
N HIS A 265 10.32 6.96 13.94
CA HIS A 265 11.36 7.31 12.95
C HIS A 265 12.62 7.80 13.67
N GLU A 266 12.47 8.78 14.57
CA GLU A 266 13.58 9.32 15.36
C GLU A 266 14.26 8.24 16.20
N TYR A 267 13.46 7.41 16.89
CA TYR A 267 13.98 6.36 17.75
C TYR A 267 14.76 5.31 16.96
N THR A 268 14.27 4.91 15.78
CA THR A 268 14.87 3.87 14.96
C THR A 268 16.27 4.24 14.48
N PHE A 269 16.50 5.51 14.11
CA PHE A 269 17.83 5.96 13.71
C PHE A 269 18.84 5.94 14.87
N LYS A 270 18.40 6.06 16.14
CA LYS A 270 19.28 5.87 17.31
C LYS A 270 19.76 4.42 17.45
N LEU A 271 19.04 3.46 16.85
CA LEU A 271 19.35 2.04 16.89
C LEU A 271 20.20 1.57 15.70
N GLN A 272 20.47 2.43 14.73
CA GLN A 272 21.25 2.08 13.54
C GLN A 272 22.73 1.77 13.89
N ASN A 273 23.28 0.76 13.24
CA ASN A 273 24.67 0.38 13.38
C ASN A 273 25.59 1.21 12.46
N PRO A 274 26.89 1.32 12.77
CA PRO A 274 27.82 2.13 11.99
C PRO A 274 28.01 1.67 10.54
N ASP A 275 27.54 0.49 10.13
CA ASP A 275 27.61 -0.01 8.76
C ASP A 275 26.31 0.19 7.96
N GLY A 276 25.29 0.80 8.57
CA GLY A 276 23.98 1.02 7.96
C GLY A 276 22.94 -0.05 8.28
N SER A 277 23.32 -1.18 8.89
CA SER A 277 22.35 -2.17 9.35
C SER A 277 21.50 -1.64 10.51
N PHE A 278 20.26 -2.11 10.62
CA PHE A 278 19.43 -1.81 11.78
C PHE A 278 19.62 -2.85 12.89
N SER A 279 19.10 -2.55 14.07
CA SER A 279 19.31 -3.35 15.25
C SER A 279 18.80 -4.79 15.07
N THR A 280 19.67 -5.75 15.38
CA THR A 280 19.29 -7.17 15.43
C THR A 280 18.37 -7.50 16.61
N ASN A 281 18.08 -6.54 17.48
CA ASN A 281 17.08 -6.62 18.55
C ASN A 281 15.83 -5.79 18.22
N TRP A 282 15.61 -5.41 16.96
CA TRP A 282 14.49 -4.57 16.53
C TRP A 282 14.43 -3.26 17.35
N PHE A 283 13.23 -2.84 17.75
CA PHE A 283 13.00 -1.64 18.57
C PHE A 283 13.36 -1.82 20.05
N ARG A 284 13.80 -3.01 20.51
CA ARG A 284 14.04 -3.23 21.96
C ARG A 284 15.25 -2.46 22.50
N ARG A 285 16.34 -2.47 21.73
CA ARG A 285 17.63 -1.82 22.06
C ARG A 285 18.56 -1.93 20.86
N ARG A 286 19.70 -1.24 20.89
CA ARG A 286 20.75 -1.41 19.88
C ARG A 286 21.32 -2.84 19.91
N GLY A 287 21.63 -3.39 18.73
CA GLY A 287 22.13 -4.76 18.58
C GLY A 287 22.76 -4.98 17.22
N ASN A 288 23.87 -5.71 17.19
CA ASN A 288 24.55 -6.11 15.96
C ASN A 288 25.12 -7.53 16.11
N ARG A 289 24.24 -8.50 16.42
CA ARG A 289 24.60 -9.90 16.63
C ARG A 289 23.72 -10.81 15.79
N GLY A 290 24.25 -11.95 15.39
CA GLY A 290 23.55 -12.94 14.56
C GLY A 290 24.18 -13.08 13.16
N GLY A 291 23.80 -14.15 12.46
CA GLY A 291 24.26 -14.42 11.10
C GLY A 291 23.64 -13.49 10.05
N ILE A 292 24.08 -13.64 8.80
CA ILE A 292 23.63 -12.80 7.67
C ILE A 292 22.11 -12.82 7.46
N GLU A 293 21.45 -13.97 7.65
CA GLU A 293 19.99 -14.13 7.59
C GLU A 293 19.27 -13.18 8.57
N HIS A 294 19.70 -13.18 9.84
CA HIS A 294 19.07 -12.36 10.87
C HIS A 294 19.26 -10.86 10.64
N ARG A 295 20.43 -10.49 10.08
CA ARG A 295 20.74 -9.10 9.73
C ARG A 295 19.95 -8.63 8.50
N LEU A 296 19.80 -9.50 7.50
CA LEU A 296 18.93 -9.26 6.35
C LEU A 296 17.49 -9.07 6.83
N ASN A 297 17.00 -9.97 7.69
CA ASN A 297 15.65 -9.95 8.20
C ASN A 297 15.33 -8.63 8.93
N THR A 298 16.13 -8.28 9.94
CA THR A 298 15.91 -7.09 10.77
C THR A 298 16.13 -5.78 10.01
N THR A 299 17.17 -5.70 9.18
CA THR A 299 17.43 -4.50 8.37
C THR A 299 16.42 -4.35 7.25
N GLY A 300 16.03 -5.44 6.59
CA GLY A 300 15.04 -5.47 5.51
C GLY A 300 13.69 -4.93 5.97
N HIS A 301 13.11 -5.48 7.02
CA HIS A 301 11.84 -5.02 7.58
C HIS A 301 11.90 -3.58 8.09
N THR A 302 13.00 -3.19 8.76
CA THR A 302 13.12 -1.82 9.27
C THR A 302 13.24 -0.81 8.14
N LEU A 303 14.07 -1.10 7.12
CA LEU A 303 14.22 -0.23 5.97
C LEU A 303 12.98 -0.20 5.08
N GLU A 304 12.26 -1.31 4.95
CA GLU A 304 10.98 -1.36 4.23
C GLU A 304 10.00 -0.35 4.82
N TRP A 305 9.83 -0.38 6.15
CA TRP A 305 8.99 0.57 6.84
C TRP A 305 9.47 2.01 6.65
N LEU A 306 10.76 2.30 6.85
CA LEU A 306 11.30 3.64 6.65
C LEU A 306 11.13 4.13 5.20
N ALA A 307 11.42 3.28 4.22
CA ALA A 307 11.26 3.58 2.80
C ALA A 307 9.80 3.85 2.43
N LEU A 308 8.83 3.21 3.10
CA LEU A 308 7.40 3.48 2.91
C LEU A 308 6.95 4.79 3.58
N SER A 309 7.52 5.12 4.75
CA SER A 309 6.91 6.05 5.70
C SER A 309 7.59 7.41 5.84
N LEU A 310 8.90 7.49 5.60
CA LEU A 310 9.62 8.76 5.67
C LEU A 310 9.13 9.74 4.59
N PRO A 311 9.19 11.07 4.81
CA PRO A 311 9.02 12.06 3.76
C PRO A 311 10.01 11.85 2.60
N ASP A 312 9.64 12.27 1.38
CA ASP A 312 10.47 12.08 0.17
C ASP A 312 11.85 12.74 0.30
N GLU A 313 11.93 13.87 0.98
CA GLU A 313 13.14 14.63 1.26
C GLU A 313 14.12 13.89 2.20
N GLU A 314 13.61 13.08 3.12
CA GLU A 314 14.43 12.35 4.09
C GLU A 314 14.97 11.03 3.54
N LEU A 315 14.42 10.53 2.43
CA LEU A 315 14.92 9.30 1.81
C LEU A 315 16.37 9.43 1.30
N ARG A 316 16.84 10.65 1.04
CA ARG A 316 18.24 10.91 0.64
C ARG A 316 19.17 11.15 1.83
N ASP A 317 18.68 11.08 3.06
CA ASP A 317 19.52 11.19 4.26
C ASP A 317 20.63 10.13 4.24
N PRO A 318 21.89 10.48 4.57
CA PRO A 318 23.01 9.53 4.56
C PRO A 318 22.76 8.24 5.36
N ARG A 319 21.95 8.31 6.44
CA ARG A 319 21.56 7.14 7.24
C ARG A 319 20.72 6.17 6.42
N VAL A 320 19.74 6.66 5.65
CA VAL A 320 18.89 5.83 4.78
C VAL A 320 19.70 5.26 3.62
N VAL A 321 20.47 6.10 2.93
CA VAL A 321 21.33 5.72 1.81
C VAL A 321 22.28 4.58 2.21
N LYS A 322 22.85 4.67 3.42
CA LYS A 322 23.75 3.64 3.96
C LYS A 322 23.04 2.32 4.25
N SER A 323 21.78 2.35 4.71
CA SER A 323 20.97 1.14 4.88
C SER A 323 20.60 0.47 3.56
N VAL A 324 20.27 1.27 2.54
CA VAL A 324 20.01 0.76 1.17
C VAL A 324 21.26 0.07 0.65
N ASP A 325 22.41 0.76 0.69
CA ASP A 325 23.67 0.21 0.21
C ASP A 325 24.11 -1.03 1.02
N TYR A 326 23.85 -1.06 2.33
CA TYR A 326 24.07 -2.25 3.17
C TYR A 326 23.24 -3.45 2.68
N LEU A 327 21.93 -3.30 2.49
CA LEU A 327 21.06 -4.39 2.04
C LEU A 327 21.43 -4.86 0.64
N THR A 328 21.67 -3.93 -0.30
CA THR A 328 22.10 -4.24 -1.66
C THR A 328 23.39 -5.06 -1.64
N ARG A 329 24.42 -4.60 -0.91
CA ARG A 329 25.68 -5.35 -0.78
C ARG A 329 25.51 -6.71 -0.10
N LEU A 330 24.64 -6.81 0.91
CA LEU A 330 24.41 -8.08 1.61
C LEU A 330 23.79 -9.12 0.68
N LEU A 331 22.78 -8.73 -0.11
CA LEU A 331 22.14 -9.60 -1.10
C LEU A 331 23.10 -9.94 -2.25
N ASP A 332 23.78 -8.95 -2.81
CA ASP A 332 24.68 -9.14 -3.96
C ASP A 332 25.88 -10.04 -3.64
N ASN A 333 26.52 -9.85 -2.48
CA ASN A 333 27.66 -10.66 -2.08
C ASN A 333 27.29 -12.11 -1.71
N ASN A 334 26.01 -12.39 -1.53
CA ASN A 334 25.50 -13.70 -1.09
C ASN A 334 24.37 -14.18 -2.01
N ARG A 335 24.49 -13.92 -3.31
CA ARG A 335 23.53 -14.31 -4.36
C ARG A 335 23.22 -15.81 -4.39
N SER A 336 24.16 -16.67 -3.98
CA SER A 336 23.99 -18.12 -3.90
C SER A 336 23.38 -18.62 -2.59
N TYR A 337 23.15 -17.75 -1.60
CA TYR A 337 22.58 -18.12 -0.32
C TYR A 337 21.07 -18.35 -0.47
N ASP A 338 20.56 -19.43 0.13
CA ASP A 338 19.13 -19.74 0.16
C ASP A 338 18.46 -18.99 1.31
N TRP A 339 18.06 -17.75 1.02
CA TRP A 339 17.43 -16.86 1.98
C TRP A 339 16.01 -17.30 2.31
N GLY A 340 15.60 -17.16 3.57
CA GLY A 340 14.21 -17.32 3.96
C GLY A 340 13.29 -16.35 3.20
N PHE A 341 12.13 -16.85 2.76
CA PHE A 341 11.16 -16.09 1.96
C PHE A 341 10.76 -14.76 2.59
N GLY A 342 10.48 -14.76 3.90
CA GLY A 342 10.15 -13.54 4.64
C GLY A 342 11.28 -12.52 4.59
N ALA A 343 12.48 -12.90 5.07
CA ALA A 343 13.62 -12.00 5.13
C ALA A 343 14.00 -11.44 3.75
N ARG A 344 14.04 -12.30 2.72
CA ARG A 344 14.33 -11.91 1.34
C ARG A 344 13.25 -11.00 0.76
N GLY A 345 11.97 -11.37 0.94
CA GLY A 345 10.83 -10.62 0.42
C GLY A 345 10.80 -9.19 0.93
N HIS A 346 10.90 -9.00 2.25
CA HIS A 346 10.90 -7.67 2.87
C HIS A 346 12.14 -6.85 2.52
N ALA A 347 13.32 -7.47 2.43
CA ALA A 347 14.53 -6.76 2.00
C ALA A 347 14.43 -6.27 0.55
N LEU A 348 13.92 -7.11 -0.37
CA LEU A 348 13.71 -6.72 -1.76
C LEU A 348 12.62 -5.67 -1.89
N HIS A 349 11.54 -5.77 -1.11
CA HIS A 349 10.49 -4.75 -1.11
C HIS A 349 11.01 -3.39 -0.63
N ALA A 350 11.85 -3.36 0.42
CA ALA A 350 12.50 -2.12 0.85
C ALA A 350 13.28 -1.44 -0.28
N LEU A 351 14.09 -2.21 -1.01
CA LEU A 351 14.84 -1.72 -2.16
C LEU A 351 13.93 -1.27 -3.31
N ALA A 352 12.84 -2.00 -3.57
CA ALA A 352 11.88 -1.67 -4.61
C ALA A 352 11.09 -0.39 -4.31
N ILE A 353 10.69 -0.14 -3.05
CA ILE A 353 10.05 1.11 -2.63
C ILE A 353 11.04 2.26 -2.78
N TYR A 354 12.29 2.08 -2.35
CA TYR A 354 13.32 3.11 -2.45
C TYR A 354 13.61 3.49 -3.91
N ASP A 355 13.77 2.51 -4.80
CA ASP A 355 13.96 2.74 -6.23
C ASP A 355 12.76 3.49 -6.87
N MET A 356 11.53 3.19 -6.44
CA MET A 356 10.35 3.91 -6.90
C MET A 356 10.35 5.37 -6.42
N ARG A 357 10.58 5.61 -5.13
CA ARG A 357 10.43 6.96 -4.53
C ARG A 357 11.61 7.89 -4.83
N VAL A 358 12.82 7.34 -4.89
CA VAL A 358 14.07 8.13 -5.05
C VAL A 358 14.57 8.12 -6.49
N PHE A 359 14.50 6.98 -7.18
CA PHE A 359 15.06 6.81 -8.53
C PHE A 359 14.01 6.76 -9.64
N GLY A 360 12.73 6.90 -9.29
CA GLY A 360 11.63 7.07 -10.25
C GLY A 360 11.20 5.80 -10.98
N SER A 361 11.54 4.60 -10.49
CA SER A 361 10.99 3.38 -11.10
C SER A 361 9.48 3.28 -10.87
N LYS A 362 8.78 2.60 -11.77
CA LYS A 362 7.32 2.45 -11.73
C LYS A 362 6.96 0.96 -11.86
N PRO A 363 6.08 0.41 -11.01
CA PRO A 363 5.48 -0.90 -11.24
C PRO A 363 4.89 -0.99 -12.66
N GLY A 364 5.00 -2.15 -13.32
CA GLY A 364 4.62 -2.35 -14.72
C GLY A 364 5.62 -1.82 -15.75
N ARG A 365 6.57 -0.98 -15.32
CA ARG A 365 7.56 -0.31 -16.19
C ARG A 365 8.94 -0.23 -15.52
N ARG A 366 9.30 -1.21 -14.70
CA ARG A 366 10.61 -1.19 -14.03
C ARG A 366 11.72 -1.41 -15.07
N PRO A 367 12.88 -0.75 -14.94
CA PRO A 367 13.95 -0.84 -15.95
C PRO A 367 14.41 -2.27 -16.24
N PHE A 368 14.35 -3.16 -15.25
CA PHE A 368 14.78 -4.55 -15.40
C PHE A 368 13.72 -5.49 -15.98
N LEU A 369 12.49 -5.02 -16.22
CA LEU A 369 11.46 -5.79 -16.94
C LEU A 369 11.73 -5.84 -18.45
N ARG A 370 12.44 -4.83 -18.97
CA ARG A 370 12.77 -4.65 -20.39
C ARG A 370 14.22 -4.23 -20.54
N PRO A 371 15.20 -5.13 -20.35
CA PRO A 371 16.62 -4.80 -20.41
C PRO A 371 17.08 -4.25 -21.78
N ASP A 372 16.23 -4.39 -22.80
CA ASP A 372 16.39 -4.00 -24.20
C ASP A 372 15.78 -2.63 -24.56
N GLN A 373 15.04 -1.98 -23.66
CA GLN A 373 14.53 -0.63 -23.85
C GLN A 373 15.26 0.33 -22.90
N GLN A 374 16.24 1.08 -23.42
CA GLN A 374 16.77 2.25 -22.72
C GLN A 374 15.62 3.21 -22.37
N PRO A 375 15.70 3.95 -21.24
CA PRO A 375 14.68 4.94 -20.93
C PRO A 375 14.63 5.95 -22.08
N GLU A 376 13.46 6.10 -22.70
CA GLU A 376 13.15 7.31 -23.45
C GLU A 376 13.42 8.48 -22.50
N THR A 377 14.42 9.28 -22.85
CA THR A 377 14.60 10.59 -22.25
C THR A 377 13.31 11.37 -22.50
N ASP A 378 12.66 11.85 -21.45
CA ASP A 378 11.53 12.78 -21.50
C ASP A 378 11.99 14.16 -22.06
N GLU A 379 12.55 14.17 -23.27
CA GLU A 379 12.66 15.34 -24.12
C GLU A 379 11.68 15.15 -25.27
N VAL A 380 10.98 16.24 -25.62
CA VAL A 380 9.93 16.36 -26.65
C VAL A 380 8.50 16.18 -26.12
N ALA A 381 8.08 17.18 -25.34
CA ALA A 381 6.75 17.78 -25.49
C ALA A 381 6.87 19.31 -25.30
N ALA A 382 7.59 19.94 -26.22
CA ALA A 382 7.58 21.38 -26.44
C ALA A 382 7.86 21.65 -27.92
N GLN A 383 6.86 21.38 -28.77
CA GLN A 383 6.63 22.07 -30.04
C GLN A 383 5.13 22.21 -30.24
#